data_AF-A0ABD2QLW8-F1
#
_entry.id   AF-A0ABD2QLW8-F1
#
_cell.length_a   1.000
_cell.length_b   1.000
_cell.length_c   1.000
_cell.angle_alpha   90.00
_cell.angle_beta   90.00
_cell.angle_gamma   90.00
#
_symmetry.space_group_name_H-M   'P 1'
#
loop_
_entity.id
_entity.type
_entity.pdbx_description
1 polymer ?
#
loop_
_entity_poly.entity_id
_entity_poly.type
_entity_poly.pdbx_seq_one_letter_code
_entity_poly.pdbx_strand_id
1 'polypeptide(L)'
;MIVKSRLRKSGEIDLCFFELCGQRHRYFQFLSPSQQATKYHVDKIKFDKLGTLLAVSCLPNDSSGLIFVRILTCSNYHWSVKWQYSADSSIQTLPFAWNYNCLMGHNTHILNIYDSQKSTFEIFEFDSSVYSVCQVHSKPGAKDSSLAIVVDTNDLKISDFGRALIPPPMCSTRIKFRKTQDNFLEPCINFVSMPQCLSFQSADSIPVLVQVDAQLVLLSLDPNGPVSHDSLDWQEHSLGSDLLLNHSHECGPKGKFPFAKTTTLLTLENCRLDTSISREEFQKMQIEPLLHCTWFEDNRLALIINEGRSVILMQLHFPLINIRKIAEFQADCDDRIVGTCAWNDCILLQKCTGDVIAVPVATREDVVDLNNTNFAAGRIPCLCHQMRVVDILLAGNIRQSVLLAYSSSQAKLYALPLLANYSGTAKLIMDFCTSVNVHKEFLLVSSFNHELRCFRLLQNNLILDSKPEALTDR
;
A
#
# COMPACT_ATOMS: atom_id res chain seq x y z
N MET A 1 -24.53 -0.83 -17.15
CA MET A 1 -23.65 -1.80 -17.85
C MET A 1 -23.88 -3.17 -17.23
N ILE A 2 -24.02 -4.22 -18.04
CA ILE A 2 -24.21 -5.60 -17.56
C ILE A 2 -22.88 -6.33 -17.73
N VAL A 3 -22.46 -7.12 -16.73
CA VAL A 3 -21.24 -7.94 -16.80
C VAL A 3 -21.60 -9.40 -16.64
N LYS A 4 -21.02 -10.26 -17.47
CA LYS A 4 -21.15 -11.72 -17.36
C LYS A 4 -19.80 -12.39 -17.54
N SER A 5 -19.59 -13.51 -16.86
CA SER A 5 -18.44 -14.38 -17.10
C SER A 5 -18.68 -15.31 -18.29
N ARG A 6 -17.61 -15.72 -18.95
CA ARG A 6 -17.64 -16.73 -20.03
C ARG A 6 -16.37 -17.57 -19.98
N LEU A 7 -16.53 -18.88 -19.83
CA LEU A 7 -15.45 -19.84 -20.05
C LEU A 7 -15.23 -20.04 -21.56
N ARG A 8 -14.01 -19.82 -22.04
CA ARG A 8 -13.60 -20.09 -23.41
C ARG A 8 -13.20 -21.56 -23.59
N LYS A 9 -13.24 -22.02 -24.84
CA LYS A 9 -12.68 -23.33 -25.23
C LYS A 9 -11.17 -23.44 -24.94
N SER A 10 -10.45 -22.32 -24.92
CA SER A 10 -9.03 -22.23 -24.53
C SER A 10 -8.79 -22.51 -23.04
N GLY A 11 -9.85 -22.68 -22.23
CA GLY A 11 -9.73 -22.85 -20.79
C GLY A 11 -9.46 -21.54 -20.04
N GLU A 12 -9.92 -20.41 -20.59
CA GLU A 12 -9.81 -19.06 -20.00
C GLU A 12 -11.18 -18.58 -19.54
N ILE A 13 -11.25 -17.81 -18.45
CA ILE A 13 -12.47 -17.11 -18.06
C ILE A 13 -12.34 -15.65 -18.43
N ASP A 14 -13.25 -15.17 -19.28
CA ASP A 14 -13.43 -13.77 -19.58
C ASP A 14 -14.53 -13.15 -18.73
N LEU A 15 -14.41 -11.84 -18.48
CA LEU A 15 -15.53 -11.00 -18.09
C LEU A 15 -15.95 -10.14 -19.29
N CYS A 16 -17.18 -10.35 -19.76
CA CYS A 16 -17.77 -9.68 -20.91
C CYS A 16 -18.73 -8.57 -20.44
N PHE A 17 -18.58 -7.39 -21.03
CA PHE A 17 -19.41 -6.22 -20.78
C PHE A 17 -20.44 -6.03 -21.90
N PHE A 18 -21.67 -5.74 -21.50
CA PHE A 18 -22.78 -5.48 -22.38
C PHE A 18 -23.40 -4.11 -22.08
N GLU A 19 -23.78 -3.43 -23.15
CA GLU A 19 -24.61 -2.23 -23.10
C GLU A 19 -26.06 -2.58 -22.75
N LEU A 20 -26.87 -1.57 -22.44
CA LEU A 20 -28.30 -1.76 -22.14
C LEU A 20 -29.10 -2.33 -23.33
N CYS A 21 -28.63 -2.09 -24.56
CA CYS A 21 -29.19 -2.65 -25.79
C CYS A 21 -28.84 -4.14 -25.99
N GLY A 22 -28.08 -4.76 -25.08
CA GLY A 22 -27.67 -6.16 -25.16
C GLY A 22 -26.46 -6.42 -26.07
N GLN A 23 -25.92 -5.39 -26.72
CA GLN A 23 -24.70 -5.53 -27.52
C GLN A 23 -23.47 -5.72 -26.64
N ARG A 24 -22.60 -6.65 -27.03
CA ARG A 24 -21.31 -6.86 -26.37
C ARG A 24 -20.39 -5.69 -26.73
N HIS A 25 -19.99 -4.94 -25.72
CA HIS A 25 -19.11 -3.78 -25.89
C HIS A 25 -17.63 -4.17 -25.76
N ARG A 26 -17.28 -4.91 -24.69
CA ARG A 26 -15.90 -5.26 -24.36
C ARG A 26 -15.79 -6.57 -23.61
N TYR A 27 -14.56 -7.06 -23.48
CA TYR A 27 -14.22 -8.13 -22.55
C TYR A 27 -12.77 -7.96 -22.09
N PHE A 28 -12.40 -8.63 -21.00
CA PHE A 28 -11.01 -8.90 -20.65
C PHE A 28 -10.87 -10.31 -20.09
N GLN A 29 -9.66 -10.84 -20.18
CA GLN A 29 -9.30 -12.12 -19.59
C GLN A 29 -9.16 -11.94 -18.07
N PHE A 30 -10.04 -12.59 -17.31
CA PHE A 30 -10.08 -12.50 -15.87
C PHE A 30 -9.28 -13.61 -15.20
N LEU A 31 -9.34 -14.83 -15.74
CA LEU A 31 -8.47 -15.94 -15.35
C LEU A 31 -7.85 -16.59 -16.60
N SER A 32 -6.54 -16.78 -16.57
CA SER A 32 -5.78 -17.50 -17.60
C SER A 32 -5.75 -19.01 -17.32
N PRO A 33 -5.29 -19.83 -18.29
CA PRO A 33 -5.09 -21.25 -18.06
C PRO A 33 -3.99 -21.50 -17.02
N SER A 34 -2.97 -20.64 -16.95
CA SER A 34 -1.94 -20.66 -15.90
C SER A 34 -2.51 -20.40 -14.51
N GLN A 35 -3.65 -19.72 -14.43
CA GLN A 35 -4.42 -19.50 -13.20
C GLN A 35 -5.50 -20.57 -12.97
N GLN A 36 -5.44 -21.68 -13.72
CA GLN A 36 -6.37 -22.81 -13.63
C GLN A 36 -7.83 -22.40 -13.78
N ALA A 37 -8.13 -21.51 -14.72
CA ALA A 37 -9.48 -21.00 -14.89
C ALA A 37 -10.55 -22.11 -15.06
N THR A 38 -10.19 -23.28 -15.61
CA THR A 38 -11.08 -24.44 -15.74
C THR A 38 -11.50 -25.07 -14.41
N LYS A 39 -10.78 -24.82 -13.32
CA LYS A 39 -11.14 -25.30 -11.97
C LYS A 39 -12.08 -24.37 -11.23
N TYR A 40 -12.44 -23.23 -11.81
CA TYR A 40 -13.26 -22.22 -11.16
C TYR A 40 -14.47 -21.86 -12.01
N HIS A 41 -15.49 -21.32 -11.35
CA HIS A 41 -16.53 -20.54 -12.00
C HIS A 41 -16.77 -19.25 -11.21
N VAL A 42 -17.27 -18.23 -11.92
CA VAL A 42 -17.60 -16.94 -11.30
C VAL A 42 -19.02 -17.02 -10.72
N ASP A 43 -19.14 -16.86 -9.41
CA ASP A 43 -20.43 -16.83 -8.70
C ASP A 43 -21.09 -15.45 -8.81
N LYS A 44 -20.35 -14.41 -8.39
CA LYS A 44 -20.89 -13.05 -8.26
C LYS A 44 -19.96 -12.01 -8.83
N ILE A 45 -20.55 -11.00 -9.46
CA ILE A 45 -19.88 -9.83 -10.00
C ILE A 45 -20.66 -8.61 -9.51
N LYS A 46 -20.01 -7.70 -8.78
CA LYS A 46 -20.65 -6.45 -8.34
C LYS A 46 -19.70 -5.27 -8.44
N PHE A 47 -20.18 -4.22 -9.09
CA PHE A 47 -19.56 -2.90 -8.97
C PHE A 47 -19.86 -2.29 -7.62
N ASP A 48 -18.94 -1.44 -7.16
CA ASP A 48 -19.22 -0.50 -6.10
C ASP A 48 -20.20 0.59 -6.55
N LYS A 49 -20.53 1.53 -5.66
CA LYS A 49 -21.47 2.62 -5.94
C LYS A 49 -21.01 3.53 -7.08
N LEU A 50 -19.70 3.79 -7.16
CA LEU A 50 -19.12 4.72 -8.12
C LEU A 50 -18.77 4.05 -9.45
N GLY A 51 -18.78 2.70 -9.50
CA GLY A 51 -18.38 1.93 -10.67
C GLY A 51 -16.86 1.95 -10.92
N THR A 52 -16.08 2.40 -9.94
CA THR A 52 -14.61 2.46 -10.01
C THR A 52 -13.97 1.14 -9.61
N LEU A 53 -14.61 0.38 -8.72
CA LEU A 53 -14.17 -0.94 -8.27
C LEU A 53 -15.13 -2.04 -8.72
N LEU A 54 -14.57 -3.15 -9.17
CA LEU A 54 -15.30 -4.37 -9.51
C LEU A 54 -14.88 -5.49 -8.57
N ALA A 55 -15.83 -6.05 -7.83
CA ALA A 55 -15.63 -7.24 -7.01
C ALA A 55 -16.14 -8.48 -7.76
N VAL A 56 -15.31 -9.53 -7.82
CA VAL A 56 -15.63 -10.80 -8.51
C VAL A 56 -15.33 -11.96 -7.57
N SER A 57 -16.36 -12.73 -7.20
CA SER A 57 -16.21 -13.96 -6.43
C SER A 57 -16.13 -15.17 -7.35
N CYS A 58 -15.17 -16.05 -7.06
CA CYS A 58 -14.96 -17.30 -7.76
C CYS A 58 -15.07 -18.46 -6.79
N LEU A 59 -15.82 -19.47 -7.18
CA LEU A 59 -15.95 -20.72 -6.47
C LEU A 59 -15.21 -21.81 -7.25
N PRO A 60 -14.52 -22.74 -6.57
CA PRO A 60 -13.94 -23.87 -7.25
C PRO A 60 -15.05 -24.81 -7.74
N ASN A 61 -14.82 -25.48 -8.87
CA ASN A 61 -15.74 -26.48 -9.42
C ASN A 61 -15.72 -27.78 -8.60
N ASP A 62 -14.61 -28.03 -7.92
CA ASP A 62 -14.39 -29.16 -7.02
C ASP A 62 -14.15 -28.65 -5.59
N SER A 63 -14.39 -29.48 -4.58
CA SER A 63 -14.21 -29.13 -3.16
C SER A 63 -12.74 -29.06 -2.69
N SER A 64 -11.79 -28.90 -3.61
CA SER A 64 -10.34 -28.89 -3.33
C SER A 64 -9.65 -27.56 -3.64
N GLY A 65 -10.38 -26.56 -4.13
CA GLY A 65 -9.84 -25.23 -4.42
C GLY A 65 -9.97 -24.26 -3.26
N LEU A 66 -9.58 -23.00 -3.44
CA LEU A 66 -9.92 -21.92 -2.52
C LEU A 66 -11.04 -21.08 -3.13
N ILE A 67 -11.98 -20.64 -2.32
CA ILE A 67 -12.90 -19.59 -2.75
C ILE A 67 -12.17 -18.25 -2.64
N PHE A 68 -12.38 -17.36 -3.59
CA PHE A 68 -11.77 -16.04 -3.51
C PHE A 68 -12.65 -14.92 -4.05
N VAL A 69 -12.40 -13.71 -3.57
CA VAL A 69 -12.95 -12.45 -4.10
C VAL A 69 -11.80 -11.59 -4.57
N ARG A 70 -11.81 -11.18 -5.84
CA ARG A 70 -10.86 -10.22 -6.40
C ARG A 70 -11.48 -8.84 -6.50
N ILE A 71 -10.71 -7.82 -6.14
CA ILE A 71 -11.03 -6.42 -6.40
C ILE A 71 -10.21 -5.94 -7.60
N LEU A 72 -10.92 -5.46 -8.61
CA LEU A 72 -10.34 -4.99 -9.86
C LEU A 72 -10.65 -3.51 -10.08
N THR A 73 -9.68 -2.84 -10.68
CA THR A 73 -9.80 -1.46 -11.18
C THR A 73 -9.58 -1.45 -12.68
N CYS A 74 -10.17 -0.48 -13.37
CA CYS A 74 -9.92 -0.24 -14.79
C CYS A 74 -9.25 1.11 -15.00
N SER A 75 -8.15 1.14 -15.74
CA SER A 75 -7.51 2.38 -16.19
C SER A 75 -7.00 2.20 -17.62
N ASN A 76 -7.24 3.17 -18.50
CA ASN A 76 -6.88 3.08 -19.93
C ASN A 76 -7.33 1.77 -20.59
N TYR A 77 -8.53 1.29 -20.23
CA TYR A 77 -9.11 0.02 -20.68
C TYR A 77 -8.35 -1.25 -20.25
N HIS A 78 -7.34 -1.12 -19.39
CA HIS A 78 -6.66 -2.23 -18.75
C HIS A 78 -7.31 -2.52 -17.40
N TRP A 79 -7.79 -3.75 -17.23
CA TRP A 79 -8.28 -4.24 -15.94
C TRP A 79 -7.12 -4.88 -15.18
N SER A 80 -6.94 -4.45 -13.94
CA SER A 80 -5.89 -4.98 -13.06
C SER A 80 -6.49 -5.40 -11.73
N VAL A 81 -6.04 -6.54 -11.20
CA VAL A 81 -6.40 -6.99 -9.85
C VAL A 81 -5.53 -6.23 -8.85
N LYS A 82 -6.16 -5.58 -7.87
CA LYS A 82 -5.47 -4.81 -6.82
C LYS A 82 -5.41 -5.54 -5.49
N TRP A 83 -6.32 -6.47 -5.25
CA TRP A 83 -6.42 -7.19 -4.00
C TRP A 83 -7.21 -8.49 -4.17
N GLN A 84 -6.90 -9.49 -3.35
CA GLN A 84 -7.64 -10.75 -3.30
C GLN A 84 -7.86 -11.20 -1.86
N TYR A 85 -9.11 -11.52 -1.54
CA TYR A 85 -9.46 -12.31 -0.37
C TYR A 85 -9.57 -13.77 -0.76
N SER A 86 -9.03 -14.67 0.06
CA SER A 86 -9.17 -16.12 -0.16
C SER A 86 -9.64 -16.79 1.12
N ALA A 87 -10.56 -17.75 0.98
CA ALA A 87 -11.07 -18.59 2.06
C ALA A 87 -11.12 -20.05 1.61
N ASP A 88 -11.16 -20.96 2.58
CA ASP A 88 -11.16 -22.39 2.32
C ASP A 88 -12.48 -22.86 1.67
N SER A 89 -12.40 -23.89 0.82
CA SER A 89 -13.55 -24.42 0.05
C SER A 89 -14.53 -25.25 0.86
N SER A 90 -14.26 -25.53 2.13
CA SER A 90 -15.33 -26.08 2.99
C SER A 90 -16.48 -25.07 3.20
N ILE A 91 -16.26 -23.80 2.87
CA ILE A 91 -17.32 -22.81 2.63
C ILE A 91 -17.98 -23.09 1.27
N GLN A 92 -19.31 -23.16 1.19
CA GLN A 92 -19.98 -23.38 -0.11
C GLN A 92 -20.17 -22.11 -0.94
N THR A 93 -20.30 -20.97 -0.27
CA THR A 93 -20.51 -19.66 -0.88
C THR A 93 -19.81 -18.61 -0.06
N LEU A 94 -19.30 -17.56 -0.71
CA LEU A 94 -18.72 -16.41 -0.02
C LEU A 94 -19.56 -15.16 -0.34
N PRO A 95 -20.68 -14.94 0.39
CA PRO A 95 -21.51 -13.78 0.18
C PRO A 95 -20.71 -12.50 0.43
N PHE A 96 -20.81 -11.56 -0.51
CA PHE A 96 -20.26 -10.23 -0.33
C PHE A 96 -21.22 -9.14 -0.82
N ALA A 97 -21.08 -7.96 -0.23
CA ALA A 97 -21.81 -6.77 -0.62
C ALA A 97 -20.98 -5.51 -0.39
N TRP A 98 -21.07 -4.58 -1.34
CA TRP A 98 -20.62 -3.21 -1.11
C TRP A 98 -21.58 -2.51 -0.14
N ASN A 99 -21.03 -1.77 0.81
CA ASN A 99 -21.81 -0.93 1.71
C ASN A 99 -22.09 0.43 1.02
N TYR A 100 -23.36 0.66 0.69
CA TYR A 100 -23.82 1.89 0.02
C TYR A 100 -24.24 3.00 0.97
N ASN A 101 -24.31 2.71 2.27
CA ASN A 101 -24.82 3.58 3.33
C ASN A 101 -23.73 4.44 3.99
N CYS A 102 -22.56 4.58 3.38
CA CYS A 102 -21.54 5.46 3.91
C CYS A 102 -22.02 6.92 3.77
N LEU A 103 -22.66 7.42 4.83
CA LEU A 103 -23.10 8.81 5.01
C LEU A 103 -21.90 9.77 5.13
N MET A 104 -20.69 9.21 5.27
CA MET A 104 -19.43 9.92 5.51
C MET A 104 -18.59 9.98 4.23
N GLY A 105 -18.96 10.89 3.33
CA GLY A 105 -18.05 11.42 2.31
C GLY A 105 -17.85 10.58 1.04
N HIS A 106 -17.35 11.24 0.01
CA HIS A 106 -17.65 10.92 -1.39
C HIS A 106 -16.86 9.74 -2.00
N ASN A 107 -15.87 9.16 -1.30
CA ASN A 107 -14.85 8.31 -1.94
C ASN A 107 -14.47 7.00 -1.22
N THR A 108 -15.11 6.64 -0.10
CA THR A 108 -14.75 5.39 0.59
C THR A 108 -15.44 4.18 -0.03
N HIS A 109 -14.67 3.12 -0.30
CA HIS A 109 -15.20 1.85 -0.77
C HIS A 109 -15.16 0.82 0.36
N ILE A 110 -16.34 0.37 0.82
CA ILE A 110 -16.45 -0.62 1.90
C ILE A 110 -17.06 -1.91 1.38
N LEU A 111 -16.33 -3.02 1.50
CA LEU A 111 -16.78 -4.35 1.14
C LEU A 111 -17.00 -5.19 2.39
N ASN A 112 -18.19 -5.74 2.53
CA ASN A 112 -18.50 -6.72 3.57
C ASN A 112 -18.44 -8.12 2.97
N ILE A 113 -17.67 -9.01 3.59
CA ILE A 113 -17.58 -10.43 3.25
C ILE A 113 -18.07 -11.23 4.47
N TYR A 114 -18.97 -12.19 4.25
CA TYR A 114 -19.37 -13.12 5.30
C TYR A 114 -18.58 -14.42 5.19
N ASP A 115 -17.73 -14.69 6.17
CA ASP A 115 -17.02 -15.96 6.29
C ASP A 115 -17.82 -16.90 7.20
N SER A 116 -18.43 -17.92 6.62
CA SER A 116 -19.25 -18.87 7.35
C SER A 116 -18.44 -19.78 8.28
N GLN A 117 -17.15 -20.03 8.01
CA GLN A 117 -16.31 -20.80 8.94
C GLN A 117 -16.08 -20.03 10.22
N LYS A 118 -15.76 -18.75 10.08
CA LYS A 118 -15.53 -17.86 11.23
C LYS A 118 -16.83 -17.41 11.89
N SER A 119 -17.96 -17.53 11.18
CA SER A 119 -19.25 -16.96 11.58
C SER A 119 -19.16 -15.45 11.84
N THR A 120 -18.34 -14.75 11.05
CA THR A 120 -18.09 -13.32 11.19
C THR A 120 -18.25 -12.58 9.85
N PHE A 121 -18.53 -11.29 9.96
CA PHE A 121 -18.40 -10.37 8.83
C PHE A 121 -17.03 -9.73 8.89
N GLU A 122 -16.28 -9.87 7.81
CA GLU A 122 -15.06 -9.11 7.59
C GLU A 122 -15.42 -7.87 6.76
N ILE A 123 -15.02 -6.71 7.28
CA ILE A 123 -15.30 -5.41 6.69
C ILE A 123 -13.98 -4.83 6.19
N PHE A 124 -13.88 -4.64 4.88
CA PHE A 124 -12.71 -4.08 4.23
C PHE A 124 -13.01 -2.68 3.74
N GLU A 125 -12.21 -1.71 4.19
CA GLU A 125 -12.21 -0.35 3.70
C GLU A 125 -11.04 -0.18 2.72
N PHE A 126 -11.33 0.23 1.48
CA PHE A 126 -10.32 0.44 0.44
C PHE A 126 -10.14 1.92 0.16
N ASP A 127 -8.87 2.34 0.10
CA ASP A 127 -8.45 3.63 -0.43
C ASP A 127 -7.33 3.45 -1.47
N SER A 128 -7.25 4.43 -2.37
CA SER A 128 -6.18 4.52 -3.35
C SER A 128 -4.86 4.92 -2.67
N SER A 129 -3.84 4.10 -2.85
CA SER A 129 -2.47 4.41 -2.43
C SER A 129 -1.54 4.40 -3.63
N VAL A 130 -0.74 5.44 -3.77
CA VAL A 130 0.36 5.50 -4.74
C VAL A 130 1.66 5.37 -3.96
N TYR A 131 2.34 4.24 -4.14
CA TYR A 131 3.69 4.07 -3.64
C TYR A 131 4.65 4.68 -4.66
N SER A 132 5.29 5.78 -4.27
CA SER A 132 6.32 6.43 -5.06
C SER A 132 7.53 6.77 -4.20
N VAL A 133 8.72 6.70 -4.81
CA VAL A 133 9.98 7.11 -4.18
C VAL A 133 10.66 8.13 -5.07
N CYS A 134 11.05 9.24 -4.48
CA CYS A 134 11.98 10.17 -5.10
C CYS A 134 13.34 10.03 -4.40
N GLN A 135 14.35 9.57 -5.14
CA GLN A 135 15.73 9.55 -4.69
C GLN A 135 16.46 10.74 -5.31
N VAL A 136 16.77 11.73 -4.46
CA VAL A 136 17.60 12.88 -4.85
C VAL A 136 19.04 12.54 -4.56
N HIS A 137 19.87 12.40 -5.59
CA HIS A 137 21.27 12.08 -5.38
C HIS A 137 22.08 13.34 -5.05
N SER A 138 22.89 13.29 -3.99
CA SER A 138 23.84 14.37 -3.68
C SER A 138 25.08 14.37 -4.58
N LYS A 139 25.35 13.25 -5.28
CA LYS A 139 26.53 13.09 -6.14
C LYS A 139 26.32 13.79 -7.49
N PRO A 140 27.21 14.71 -7.90
CA PRO A 140 27.17 15.31 -9.23
C PRO A 140 27.17 14.24 -10.33
N GLY A 141 26.16 14.26 -11.22
CA GLY A 141 26.04 13.33 -12.35
C GLY A 141 25.22 12.06 -12.09
N ALA A 142 24.82 11.78 -10.86
CA ALA A 142 23.80 10.76 -10.59
C ALA A 142 22.42 11.33 -10.97
N LYS A 143 21.63 10.57 -11.74
CA LYS A 143 20.27 10.98 -12.09
C LYS A 143 19.34 10.68 -10.93
N ASP A 144 18.51 11.65 -10.58
CA ASP A 144 17.41 11.43 -9.65
C ASP A 144 16.49 10.32 -10.20
N SER A 145 16.08 9.41 -9.33
CA SER A 145 15.15 8.34 -9.68
C SER A 145 13.81 8.63 -9.04
N SER A 146 12.74 8.51 -9.84
CA SER A 146 11.37 8.72 -9.40
C SER A 146 10.58 7.46 -9.71
N LEU A 147 10.65 6.49 -8.81
CA LEU A 147 10.01 5.19 -8.99
C LEU A 147 8.54 5.24 -8.57
N ALA A 148 7.69 4.62 -9.36
CA ALA A 148 6.33 4.25 -8.99
C ALA A 148 6.15 2.75 -9.15
N ILE A 149 5.48 2.12 -8.17
CA ILE A 149 5.15 0.69 -8.22
C ILE A 149 3.64 0.53 -8.26
N VAL A 150 3.17 -0.29 -9.20
CA VAL A 150 1.76 -0.64 -9.37
C VAL A 150 1.62 -2.16 -9.27
N VAL A 151 0.67 -2.60 -8.43
CA VAL A 151 0.29 -4.01 -8.32
C VAL A 151 -0.71 -4.39 -9.40
N ASP A 152 -0.48 -5.52 -10.06
CA ASP A 152 -1.42 -6.15 -10.98
C ASP A 152 -1.40 -7.67 -10.78
N THR A 153 -2.28 -8.19 -9.93
CA THR A 153 -2.31 -9.61 -9.52
C THR A 153 -0.98 -10.06 -8.89
N ASN A 154 -0.15 -10.77 -9.67
CA ASN A 154 1.15 -11.30 -9.29
C ASN A 154 2.32 -10.51 -9.89
N ASP A 155 2.02 -9.44 -10.61
CA ASP A 155 3.00 -8.57 -11.23
C ASP A 155 3.17 -7.28 -10.39
N LEU A 156 4.43 -6.96 -10.05
CA LEU A 156 4.85 -5.61 -9.70
C LEU A 156 5.34 -4.90 -10.95
N LYS A 157 4.61 -3.86 -11.35
CA LYS A 157 4.94 -3.00 -12.48
C LYS A 157 5.64 -1.75 -11.98
N ILE A 158 6.89 -1.56 -12.38
CA ILE A 158 7.77 -0.51 -11.89
C ILE A 158 8.05 0.46 -13.04
N SER A 159 7.83 1.75 -12.79
CA SER A 159 8.12 2.85 -13.73
C SER A 159 9.05 3.87 -13.09
N ASP A 160 10.20 4.16 -13.71
CA ASP A 160 11.07 5.28 -13.32
C ASP A 160 10.76 6.54 -14.14
N PHE A 161 9.89 7.39 -13.59
CA PHE A 161 9.51 8.66 -14.21
C PHE A 161 10.65 9.68 -14.28
N GLY A 162 11.74 9.48 -13.53
CA GLY A 162 12.95 10.31 -13.63
C GLY A 162 13.73 10.03 -14.91
N ARG A 163 13.49 8.88 -15.56
CA ARG A 163 14.20 8.44 -16.78
C ARG A 163 13.32 8.35 -18.00
N ALA A 164 12.09 7.91 -17.84
CA ALA A 164 11.18 7.69 -18.95
C ALA A 164 9.73 7.99 -18.53
N LEU A 165 9.02 8.73 -19.38
CA LEU A 165 7.58 8.93 -19.24
C LEU A 165 6.86 7.73 -19.86
N ILE A 166 6.66 6.68 -19.06
CA ILE A 166 5.96 5.46 -19.49
C ILE A 166 4.49 5.57 -19.08
N PRO A 167 3.55 5.60 -20.05
CA PRO A 167 2.13 5.73 -19.72
C PRO A 167 1.54 4.39 -19.22
N PRO A 168 0.60 4.41 -18.27
CA PRO A 168 -0.17 3.22 -17.92
C PRO A 168 -0.94 2.67 -19.14
N PRO A 169 -1.06 1.35 -19.32
CA PRO A 169 -0.70 0.27 -18.37
C PRO A 169 0.74 -0.24 -18.50
N MET A 170 1.59 0.38 -19.33
CA MET A 170 2.97 -0.04 -19.54
C MET A 170 3.85 0.28 -18.32
N CYS A 171 4.99 -0.40 -18.20
CA CYS A 171 6.00 -0.15 -17.17
C CYS A 171 7.42 -0.36 -17.72
N SER A 172 8.44 0.17 -17.03
CA SER A 172 9.84 -0.11 -17.40
C SER A 172 10.25 -1.54 -17.07
N THR A 173 9.89 -1.98 -15.86
CA THR A 173 10.29 -3.27 -15.31
C THR A 173 9.08 -3.98 -14.75
N ARG A 174 8.97 -5.28 -15.01
CA ARG A 174 7.95 -6.15 -14.44
C ARG A 174 8.63 -7.24 -13.60
N ILE A 175 8.22 -7.35 -12.35
CA ILE A 175 8.60 -8.47 -11.47
C ILE A 175 7.35 -9.32 -11.28
N LYS A 176 7.42 -10.58 -11.69
CA LYS A 176 6.31 -11.53 -11.62
C LYS A 176 6.60 -12.60 -10.56
N PHE A 177 5.65 -12.79 -9.65
CA PHE A 177 5.69 -13.88 -8.68
C PHE A 177 4.95 -15.11 -9.22
N ARG A 178 5.54 -16.29 -9.06
CA ARG A 178 4.95 -17.57 -9.50
C ARG A 178 5.11 -18.62 -8.41
N LYS A 179 4.23 -19.62 -8.42
CA LYS A 179 4.43 -20.82 -7.59
C LYS A 179 5.25 -21.85 -8.37
N THR A 180 6.08 -22.62 -7.69
CA THR A 180 6.86 -23.71 -8.29
C THR A 180 5.97 -24.87 -8.76
N GLN A 181 4.80 -25.02 -8.14
CA GLN A 181 3.85 -26.08 -8.45
C GLN A 181 2.68 -25.53 -9.27
N ASP A 182 2.49 -26.07 -10.48
CA ASP A 182 1.44 -25.66 -11.43
C ASP A 182 0.00 -25.87 -10.93
N ASN A 183 -0.17 -26.59 -9.81
CA ASN A 183 -1.47 -26.97 -9.25
C ASN A 183 -2.06 -25.97 -8.26
N PHE A 184 -1.41 -24.83 -8.00
CA PHE A 184 -1.98 -23.75 -7.18
C PHE A 184 -2.41 -22.53 -7.99
N LEU A 185 -3.40 -21.80 -7.47
CA LEU A 185 -3.70 -20.44 -7.92
C LEU A 185 -2.41 -19.62 -7.92
N GLU A 186 -2.20 -18.85 -9.00
CA GLU A 186 -1.10 -17.89 -9.06
C GLU A 186 -1.11 -17.00 -7.81
N PRO A 187 0.06 -16.71 -7.24
CA PRO A 187 0.14 -15.95 -6.00
C PRO A 187 -0.40 -14.53 -6.20
N CYS A 188 -1.07 -13.93 -5.23
CA CYS A 188 -1.56 -12.57 -5.32
C CYS A 188 -0.70 -11.64 -4.46
N ILE A 189 -0.29 -10.50 -5.01
CA ILE A 189 0.33 -9.45 -4.22
C ILE A 189 -0.79 -8.70 -3.49
N ASN A 190 -0.75 -8.75 -2.17
CA ASN A 190 -1.74 -8.11 -1.30
C ASN A 190 -1.27 -6.75 -0.79
N PHE A 191 0.04 -6.57 -0.69
CA PHE A 191 0.65 -5.37 -0.14
C PHE A 191 1.99 -5.08 -0.79
N VAL A 192 2.31 -3.80 -0.97
CA VAL A 192 3.63 -3.33 -1.36
C VAL A 192 3.95 -2.06 -0.60
N SER A 193 5.19 -1.89 -0.17
CA SER A 193 5.65 -0.67 0.48
C SER A 193 7.13 -0.43 0.21
N MET A 194 7.49 0.84 0.08
CA MET A 194 8.86 1.29 -0.14
C MET A 194 9.09 2.65 0.53
N PRO A 195 10.33 2.98 0.92
CA PRO A 195 10.62 4.21 1.63
C PRO A 195 10.45 5.44 0.72
N GLN A 196 9.66 6.42 1.16
CA GLN A 196 9.12 7.45 0.27
C GLN A 196 10.03 8.65 0.02
N CYS A 197 10.93 8.95 0.96
CA CYS A 197 11.92 10.01 0.82
C CYS A 197 13.27 9.42 1.20
N LEU A 198 14.13 9.24 0.21
CA LEU A 198 15.49 8.79 0.43
C LEU A 198 16.39 10.02 0.54
N SER A 199 16.63 10.54 1.74
CA SER A 199 17.75 11.46 2.01
C SER A 199 19.07 10.69 2.05
N PHE A 200 19.39 9.93 1.00
CA PHE A 200 20.50 9.00 1.01
C PHE A 200 21.71 9.56 0.28
N GLN A 201 22.87 9.39 0.88
CA GLN A 201 24.16 9.62 0.21
C GLN A 201 24.81 8.31 -0.28
N SER A 202 24.28 7.11 0.05
CA SER A 202 25.05 5.86 -0.10
C SER A 202 24.31 4.57 -0.51
N ALA A 203 22.98 4.47 -0.54
CA ALA A 203 22.37 3.19 -0.90
C ALA A 203 22.31 2.98 -2.42
N ASP A 204 23.00 1.93 -2.89
CA ASP A 204 22.93 1.45 -4.26
C ASP A 204 21.58 0.79 -4.60
N SER A 205 20.71 0.59 -3.61
CA SER A 205 19.42 -0.09 -3.79
C SER A 205 18.32 0.43 -2.87
N ILE A 206 17.09 0.34 -3.34
CA ILE A 206 15.87 0.75 -2.67
C ILE A 206 15.17 -0.51 -2.13
N PRO A 207 15.00 -0.66 -0.81
CA PRO A 207 14.29 -1.80 -0.27
C PRO A 207 12.79 -1.68 -0.55
N VAL A 208 12.16 -2.78 -0.94
CA VAL A 208 10.72 -2.88 -1.16
C VAL A 208 10.19 -4.09 -0.42
N LEU A 209 9.24 -3.85 0.48
CA LEU A 209 8.51 -4.92 1.14
C LEU A 209 7.29 -5.28 0.29
N VAL A 210 7.09 -6.56 0.04
CA VAL A 210 5.98 -7.10 -0.74
C VAL A 210 5.33 -8.22 0.06
N GLN A 211 4.01 -8.19 0.22
CA GLN A 211 3.25 -9.33 0.73
C GLN A 211 2.63 -10.07 -0.45
N VAL A 212 3.03 -11.32 -0.61
CA VAL A 212 2.59 -12.23 -1.67
C VAL A 212 1.87 -13.40 -1.01
N ASP A 213 0.56 -13.52 -1.23
CA ASP A 213 -0.32 -14.38 -0.45
C ASP A 213 -0.10 -14.17 1.06
N ALA A 214 0.39 -15.20 1.75
CA ALA A 214 0.71 -15.25 3.18
C ALA A 214 2.23 -15.19 3.43
N GLN A 215 3.00 -14.60 2.53
CA GLN A 215 4.46 -14.52 2.61
C GLN A 215 4.94 -13.08 2.46
N LEU A 216 5.92 -12.70 3.28
CA LEU A 216 6.58 -11.41 3.20
C LEU A 216 7.92 -11.56 2.48
N VAL A 217 8.11 -10.77 1.44
CA VAL A 217 9.29 -10.76 0.58
C VAL A 217 9.91 -9.37 0.62
N LEU A 218 11.20 -9.32 0.92
CA LEU A 218 11.99 -8.10 0.85
C LEU A 218 12.80 -8.10 -0.44
N LEU A 219 12.52 -7.15 -1.32
CA LEU A 219 13.27 -6.90 -2.55
C LEU A 219 14.28 -5.77 -2.32
N SER A 220 15.46 -5.89 -2.93
CA SER A 220 16.41 -4.79 -3.08
C SER A 220 16.40 -4.35 -4.54
N LEU A 221 15.80 -3.19 -4.83
CA LEU A 221 15.73 -2.65 -6.19
C LEU A 221 16.94 -1.75 -6.48
N ASP A 222 17.77 -2.13 -7.44
CA ASP A 222 18.79 -1.23 -7.99
C ASP A 222 18.15 -0.36 -9.08
N PRO A 223 17.98 0.97 -8.86
CA PRO A 223 17.43 1.85 -9.89
C PRO A 223 18.37 1.97 -11.09
N ASN A 224 19.66 1.68 -10.92
CA ASN A 224 20.73 1.73 -11.92
C ASN A 224 21.09 0.34 -12.45
N GLY A 225 20.11 -0.56 -12.53
CA GLY A 225 20.27 -1.93 -13.02
C GLY A 225 21.04 -2.03 -14.35
N PRO A 226 21.51 -3.24 -14.69
CA PRO A 226 22.41 -3.45 -15.81
C PRO A 226 21.83 -2.86 -17.11
N VAL A 227 22.72 -2.36 -17.98
CA VAL A 227 22.31 -1.92 -19.32
C VAL A 227 21.87 -3.18 -20.07
N SER A 228 20.56 -3.34 -20.28
CA SER A 228 20.06 -4.48 -21.05
C SER A 228 20.42 -4.25 -22.52
N HIS A 229 21.37 -5.03 -23.05
CA HIS A 229 21.83 -4.84 -24.42
C HIS A 229 20.95 -5.54 -25.45
N ASP A 230 20.31 -6.65 -25.09
CA ASP A 230 19.25 -7.36 -25.81
C ASP A 230 18.62 -8.41 -24.86
N SER A 231 17.34 -8.70 -25.08
CA SER A 231 16.51 -9.81 -24.56
C SER A 231 15.47 -9.56 -23.44
N LEU A 232 14.28 -10.10 -23.72
CA LEU A 232 13.13 -10.39 -22.86
C LEU A 232 13.39 -11.61 -21.96
N ASP A 233 14.66 -11.94 -21.67
CA ASP A 233 14.97 -13.16 -20.93
C ASP A 233 14.60 -12.99 -19.45
N TRP A 234 13.65 -13.81 -19.02
CA TRP A 234 13.24 -13.87 -17.63
C TRP A 234 14.38 -14.44 -16.80
N GLN A 235 14.90 -13.64 -15.87
CA GLN A 235 15.77 -14.17 -14.82
C GLN A 235 14.89 -14.73 -13.71
N GLU A 236 15.08 -16.00 -13.39
CA GLU A 236 14.28 -16.73 -12.42
C GLU A 236 15.09 -16.93 -11.13
N HIS A 237 14.53 -16.48 -10.02
CA HIS A 237 15.11 -16.61 -8.69
C HIS A 237 14.16 -17.43 -7.81
N SER A 238 14.64 -18.56 -7.29
CA SER A 238 13.90 -19.31 -6.27
C SER A 238 13.99 -18.59 -4.93
N LEU A 239 12.83 -18.34 -4.31
CA LEU A 239 12.71 -17.67 -3.01
C LEU A 239 12.42 -18.66 -1.86
N GLY A 240 12.46 -19.96 -2.16
CA GLY A 240 12.06 -21.04 -1.26
C GLY A 240 11.50 -22.22 -2.06
N SER A 241 10.87 -23.17 -1.37
CA SER A 241 10.28 -24.37 -2.00
C SER A 241 9.15 -24.04 -2.98
N ASP A 242 8.40 -22.97 -2.72
CA ASP A 242 7.10 -22.77 -3.36
C ASP A 242 6.94 -21.46 -4.13
N LEU A 243 7.90 -20.53 -4.06
CA LEU A 243 7.80 -19.21 -4.71
C LEU A 243 9.00 -18.94 -5.62
N LEU A 244 8.70 -18.55 -6.86
CA LEU A 244 9.64 -18.11 -7.87
C LEU A 244 9.40 -16.62 -8.17
N LEU A 245 10.49 -15.90 -8.40
CA LEU A 245 10.49 -14.52 -8.85
C LEU A 245 11.11 -14.46 -10.23
N ASN A 246 10.32 -13.97 -11.19
CA ASN A 246 10.75 -13.81 -12.57
C ASN A 246 10.79 -12.31 -12.85
N HIS A 247 11.89 -11.83 -13.41
CA HIS A 247 12.07 -10.42 -13.75
C HIS A 247 12.15 -10.23 -15.28
N SER A 248 11.45 -9.23 -15.83
CA SER A 248 11.58 -8.83 -17.24
C SER A 248 11.56 -7.32 -17.44
N HIS A 249 12.23 -6.87 -18.49
CA HIS A 249 12.18 -5.49 -18.98
C HIS A 249 11.16 -5.40 -20.12
N GLU A 250 10.23 -4.45 -20.06
CA GLU A 250 9.13 -4.38 -21.03
C GLU A 250 9.26 -3.22 -22.02
N CYS A 251 9.70 -2.04 -21.56
CA CYS A 251 9.64 -0.83 -22.35
C CYS A 251 10.81 0.11 -22.09
N GLY A 252 11.43 0.58 -23.18
CA GLY A 252 12.33 1.73 -23.20
C GLY A 252 13.53 1.57 -24.14
N PRO A 253 14.22 2.67 -24.48
CA PRO A 253 15.49 2.60 -25.23
C PRO A 253 16.55 1.86 -24.42
N LYS A 254 17.61 1.35 -25.09
CA LYS A 254 18.79 0.77 -24.42
C LYS A 254 19.21 1.67 -23.26
N GLY A 255 19.10 1.16 -22.04
CA GLY A 255 19.17 1.98 -20.84
C GLY A 255 19.24 1.16 -19.57
N LYS A 256 19.54 1.85 -18.47
CA LYS A 256 19.50 1.27 -17.11
C LYS A 256 18.09 1.41 -16.57
N PHE A 257 17.44 0.28 -16.30
CA PHE A 257 16.11 0.22 -15.68
C PHE A 257 16.21 -0.33 -14.26
N PRO A 258 15.21 -0.05 -13.40
CA PRO A 258 15.14 -0.66 -12.08
C PRO A 258 15.20 -2.19 -12.18
N PHE A 259 16.01 -2.83 -11.35
CA PHE A 259 16.22 -4.27 -11.34
C PHE A 259 16.21 -4.81 -9.90
N ALA A 260 15.63 -5.99 -9.66
CA ALA A 260 15.67 -6.63 -8.35
C ALA A 260 17.02 -7.32 -8.11
N LYS A 261 17.95 -6.63 -7.44
CA LYS A 261 19.32 -7.07 -7.18
C LYS A 261 19.39 -8.26 -6.22
N THR A 262 18.65 -8.19 -5.12
CA THR A 262 18.52 -9.29 -4.16
C THR A 262 17.06 -9.45 -3.76
N THR A 263 16.71 -10.68 -3.39
CA THR A 263 15.41 -10.98 -2.82
C THR A 263 15.60 -11.86 -1.60
N THR A 264 14.89 -11.54 -0.53
CA THR A 264 14.92 -12.29 0.72
C THR A 264 13.49 -12.60 1.16
N LEU A 265 13.15 -13.89 1.23
CA LEU A 265 11.93 -14.34 1.89
C LEU A 265 12.11 -14.19 3.40
N LEU A 266 11.17 -13.53 4.08
CA LEU A 266 11.19 -13.39 5.52
C LEU A 266 10.79 -14.72 6.17
N THR A 267 11.78 -15.52 6.54
CA THR A 267 11.61 -16.77 7.29
C THR A 267 12.19 -16.63 8.69
N LEU A 268 11.86 -17.55 9.60
CA LEU A 268 12.50 -17.63 10.92
C LEU A 268 14.02 -17.82 10.84
N GLU A 269 14.54 -18.34 9.73
CA GLU A 269 15.98 -18.53 9.53
C GLU A 269 16.70 -17.21 9.19
N ASN A 270 16.01 -16.31 8.49
CA ASN A 270 16.54 -15.01 8.08
C ASN A 270 16.20 -13.87 9.06
N CYS A 271 15.38 -14.17 10.07
CA CYS A 271 14.89 -13.19 11.04
C CYS A 271 15.36 -13.53 12.46
N ARG A 272 15.92 -12.53 13.15
CA ARG A 272 16.14 -12.58 14.59
C ARG A 272 14.95 -11.96 15.30
N LEU A 273 14.18 -12.81 15.97
CA LEU A 273 13.06 -12.40 16.80
C LEU A 273 13.58 -11.93 18.17
N ASP A 274 13.14 -10.75 18.57
CA ASP A 274 13.28 -10.27 19.94
C ASP A 274 12.36 -11.05 20.90
N THR A 275 12.64 -11.04 22.20
CA THR A 275 11.82 -11.74 23.20
C THR A 275 10.41 -11.19 23.30
N SER A 276 10.18 -9.95 22.86
CA SER A 276 8.86 -9.32 22.81
C SER A 276 7.91 -9.92 21.77
N ILE A 277 8.40 -10.69 20.79
CA ILE A 277 7.57 -11.28 19.73
C ILE A 277 7.62 -12.81 19.75
N SER A 278 6.45 -13.45 19.82
CA SER A 278 6.34 -14.91 19.76
C SER A 278 6.49 -15.43 18.33
N ARG A 279 6.76 -16.73 18.18
CA ARG A 279 6.79 -17.37 16.85
C ARG A 279 5.41 -17.36 16.20
N GLU A 280 4.34 -17.54 16.99
CA GLU A 280 2.96 -17.48 16.51
C GLU A 280 2.62 -16.07 16.03
N GLU A 281 3.03 -15.02 16.73
CA GLU A 281 2.85 -13.63 16.30
C GLU A 281 3.61 -13.33 14.99
N PHE A 282 4.84 -13.84 14.86
CA PHE A 282 5.59 -13.73 13.62
C PHE A 282 4.90 -14.47 12.46
N GLN A 283 4.33 -15.65 12.69
CA GLN A 283 3.54 -16.36 11.68
C GLN A 283 2.27 -15.59 11.29
N LYS A 284 1.55 -15.03 12.27
CA LYS A 284 0.39 -14.17 12.02
C LYS A 284 0.75 -12.98 11.14
N MET A 285 1.88 -12.32 11.38
CA MET A 285 2.38 -11.22 10.54
C MET A 285 2.56 -11.63 9.07
N GLN A 286 2.85 -12.90 8.78
CA GLN A 286 2.98 -13.36 7.40
C GLN A 286 1.61 -13.63 6.75
N ILE A 287 0.70 -14.24 7.51
CA ILE A 287 -0.59 -14.75 7.03
C ILE A 287 -1.65 -13.64 6.95
N GLU A 288 -1.67 -12.75 7.93
CA GLU A 288 -2.66 -11.68 8.01
C GLU A 288 -2.33 -10.56 7.01
N PRO A 289 -3.33 -9.96 6.35
CA PRO A 289 -3.12 -8.80 5.49
C PRO A 289 -2.44 -7.68 6.28
N LEU A 290 -1.32 -7.18 5.74
CA LEU A 290 -0.68 -5.98 6.30
C LEU A 290 -1.60 -4.77 6.08
N LEU A 291 -1.97 -4.09 7.17
CA LEU A 291 -2.82 -2.90 7.10
C LEU A 291 -2.02 -1.67 6.69
N HIS A 292 -0.90 -1.45 7.37
CA HIS A 292 -0.03 -0.32 7.11
C HIS A 292 1.44 -0.68 7.32
N CYS A 293 2.29 0.01 6.55
CA CYS A 293 3.74 -0.03 6.70
C CYS A 293 4.27 1.40 6.64
N THR A 294 5.11 1.77 7.59
CA THR A 294 5.80 3.07 7.59
C THR A 294 7.30 2.87 7.64
N TRP A 295 7.96 3.40 6.62
CA TRP A 295 9.41 3.57 6.62
C TRP A 295 9.73 4.88 7.33
N PHE A 296 10.63 4.83 8.30
CA PHE A 296 11.15 6.04 8.95
C PHE A 296 12.67 6.16 8.79
N GLU A 297 13.32 5.10 8.28
CA GLU A 297 14.67 5.10 7.75
C GLU A 297 14.82 4.06 6.63
N ASP A 298 16.00 4.06 6.05
CA ASP A 298 16.50 3.21 4.98
C ASP A 298 16.39 1.72 5.27
N ASN A 299 16.59 1.37 6.54
CA ASN A 299 16.65 0.00 7.02
C ASN A 299 15.70 -0.23 8.18
N ARG A 300 14.76 0.68 8.45
CA ARG A 300 13.79 0.53 9.53
C ARG A 300 12.39 0.80 9.02
N LEU A 301 11.52 -0.17 9.26
CA LEU A 301 10.10 -0.03 8.98
C LEU A 301 9.26 -0.53 10.16
N ALA A 302 8.09 0.08 10.31
CA ALA A 302 7.07 -0.34 11.24
C ALA A 302 5.92 -0.98 10.48
N LEU A 303 5.46 -2.12 10.97
CA LEU A 303 4.34 -2.90 10.45
C LEU A 303 3.19 -2.88 11.45
N ILE A 304 1.99 -2.67 10.94
CA ILE A 304 0.75 -2.76 11.70
C ILE A 304 0.10 -4.11 11.41
N ILE A 305 -0.05 -4.94 12.45
CA ILE A 305 -0.54 -6.33 12.36
C ILE A 305 -1.71 -6.56 13.32
N ASN A 306 -2.25 -7.78 13.36
CA ASN A 306 -3.29 -8.19 14.31
C ASN A 306 -4.49 -7.26 14.26
N GLU A 307 -5.01 -7.01 13.05
CA GLU A 307 -6.10 -6.08 12.79
C GLU A 307 -5.89 -4.65 13.30
N GLY A 308 -4.64 -4.19 13.38
CA GLY A 308 -4.32 -2.85 13.85
C GLY A 308 -4.01 -2.76 15.33
N ARG A 309 -3.83 -3.90 16.01
CA ARG A 309 -3.66 -3.94 17.46
C ARG A 309 -2.21 -3.89 17.92
N SER A 310 -1.28 -4.31 17.07
CA SER A 310 0.14 -4.44 17.45
C SER A 310 1.04 -3.81 16.39
N VAL A 311 2.14 -3.21 16.85
CA VAL A 311 3.14 -2.54 16.03
C VAL A 311 4.45 -3.30 16.12
N ILE A 312 4.89 -3.84 14.99
CA ILE A 312 6.15 -4.54 14.86
C ILE A 312 7.16 -3.64 14.20
N LEU A 313 8.33 -3.49 14.82
CA LEU A 313 9.49 -2.88 14.18
C LEU A 313 10.35 -3.95 13.52
N MET A 314 10.69 -3.71 12.26
CA MET A 314 11.66 -4.50 11.51
C MET A 314 12.87 -3.64 11.16
N GLN A 315 14.06 -4.13 11.51
CA GLN A 315 15.34 -3.50 11.21
C GLN A 315 16.16 -4.40 10.27
N LEU A 316 16.44 -3.90 9.07
CA LEU A 316 17.09 -4.58 7.97
C LEU A 316 18.62 -4.50 8.13
N HIS A 317 19.23 -5.49 8.80
CA HIS A 317 20.68 -5.60 8.97
C HIS A 317 21.24 -6.77 8.16
N PHE A 318 21.22 -6.66 6.83
CA PHE A 318 21.59 -7.77 5.95
C PHE A 318 22.92 -8.44 6.36
N PRO A 319 22.95 -9.78 6.51
CA PRO A 319 21.90 -10.73 6.08
C PRO A 319 20.76 -10.96 7.08
N LEU A 320 20.81 -10.40 8.29
CA LEU A 320 19.88 -10.70 9.38
C LEU A 320 18.84 -9.58 9.56
N ILE A 321 17.58 -9.96 9.73
CA ILE A 321 16.50 -9.01 9.96
C ILE A 321 16.06 -9.07 11.42
N ASN A 322 16.23 -7.99 12.16
CA ASN A 322 15.79 -7.94 13.56
C ASN A 322 14.32 -7.52 13.61
N ILE A 323 13.51 -8.28 14.34
CA ILE A 323 12.07 -8.05 14.46
C ILE A 323 11.72 -7.97 15.93
N ARG A 324 11.03 -6.90 16.34
CA ARG A 324 10.56 -6.71 17.71
C ARG A 324 9.18 -6.08 17.74
N LYS A 325 8.40 -6.40 18.77
CA LYS A 325 7.14 -5.70 19.03
C LYS A 325 7.45 -4.43 19.83
N ILE A 326 6.99 -3.28 19.36
CA ILE A 326 7.27 -1.99 20.02
C ILE A 326 6.04 -1.39 20.70
N ALA A 327 4.85 -1.77 20.26
CA ALA A 327 3.62 -1.32 20.90
C ALA A 327 2.46 -2.28 20.65
N GLU A 328 1.50 -2.29 21.57
CA GLU A 328 0.32 -3.14 21.50
C GLU A 328 -0.82 -2.57 22.35
N PHE A 329 -2.07 -2.77 21.93
CA PHE A 329 -3.24 -2.53 22.76
C PHE A 329 -3.49 -3.72 23.70
N GLN A 330 -3.97 -3.43 24.91
CA GLN A 330 -4.51 -4.48 25.79
C GLN A 330 -5.62 -5.28 25.09
N ALA A 331 -5.76 -6.56 25.43
CA ALA A 331 -6.63 -7.50 24.74
C ALA A 331 -8.13 -7.12 24.76
N ASP A 332 -8.56 -6.34 25.74
CA ASP A 332 -9.93 -5.88 25.97
C ASP A 332 -10.25 -4.54 25.28
N CYS A 333 -9.26 -3.85 24.71
CA CYS A 333 -9.47 -2.59 24.01
C CYS A 333 -10.04 -2.83 22.60
N ASP A 334 -11.09 -2.12 22.20
CA ASP A 334 -11.64 -2.24 20.83
C ASP A 334 -11.01 -1.25 19.82
N ASP A 335 -10.05 -0.44 20.27
CA ASP A 335 -9.35 0.54 19.43
C ASP A 335 -8.35 -0.16 18.49
N ARG A 336 -8.05 0.50 17.38
CA ARG A 336 -7.22 -0.01 16.28
C ARG A 336 -6.40 1.13 15.68
N ILE A 337 -5.21 0.81 15.20
CA ILE A 337 -4.38 1.75 14.43
C ILE A 337 -4.92 1.81 13.01
N VAL A 338 -5.22 3.03 12.54
CA VAL A 338 -5.75 3.32 11.19
C VAL A 338 -4.79 4.12 10.32
N GLY A 339 -3.70 4.61 10.91
CA GLY A 339 -2.75 5.48 10.23
C GLY A 339 -1.42 5.49 10.94
N THR A 340 -0.34 5.62 10.17
CA THR A 340 1.02 5.61 10.71
C THR A 340 1.94 6.54 9.92
N CYS A 341 2.86 7.18 10.62
CA CYS A 341 3.84 8.08 10.05
C CYS A 341 5.16 8.07 10.84
N ALA A 342 6.26 8.34 10.14
CA ALA A 342 7.58 8.51 10.73
C ALA A 342 7.72 9.90 11.34
N TRP A 343 8.33 10.02 12.52
CA TRP A 343 8.72 11.30 13.09
C TRP A 343 9.96 11.18 13.98
N ASN A 344 11.12 11.65 13.51
CA ASN A 344 12.39 11.50 14.22
C ASN A 344 12.60 10.04 14.66
N ASP A 345 12.96 9.79 15.92
CA ASP A 345 13.08 8.46 16.52
C ASP A 345 11.74 7.88 17.02
N CYS A 346 10.61 8.37 16.51
CA CYS A 346 9.26 7.93 16.89
C CYS A 346 8.44 7.51 15.68
N ILE A 347 7.43 6.71 15.94
CA ILE A 347 6.35 6.40 15.01
C ILE A 347 5.08 7.06 15.55
N LEU A 348 4.46 7.90 14.73
CA LEU A 348 3.15 8.46 14.99
C LEU A 348 2.10 7.44 14.57
N LEU A 349 1.19 7.09 15.48
CA LEU A 349 0.08 6.18 15.23
C LEU A 349 -1.22 6.93 15.43
N GLN A 350 -2.12 6.86 14.45
CA GLN A 350 -3.49 7.34 14.60
C GLN A 350 -4.41 6.18 14.99
N LYS A 351 -5.15 6.37 16.08
CA LYS A 351 -6.19 5.48 16.58
C LYS A 351 -7.53 5.69 15.86
N CYS A 352 -8.45 4.72 15.95
CA CYS A 352 -9.78 4.85 15.35
C CYS A 352 -10.63 5.95 16.04
N THR A 353 -10.24 6.36 17.25
CA THR A 353 -10.79 7.50 17.98
C THR A 353 -10.36 8.87 17.44
N GLY A 354 -9.38 8.89 16.52
CA GLY A 354 -8.74 10.08 15.95
C GLY A 354 -7.53 10.58 16.74
N ASP A 355 -7.25 9.99 17.91
CA ASP A 355 -6.08 10.33 18.72
C ASP A 355 -4.79 9.92 18.01
N VAL A 356 -3.77 10.77 18.09
CA VAL A 356 -2.43 10.52 17.55
C VAL A 356 -1.47 10.36 18.72
N ILE A 357 -0.71 9.27 18.71
CA ILE A 357 0.30 8.96 19.73
C ILE A 357 1.67 8.82 19.08
N ALA A 358 2.72 9.21 19.81
CA ALA A 358 4.12 9.08 19.38
C ALA A 358 4.79 7.94 20.15
N VAL A 359 5.09 6.84 19.47
CA VAL A 359 5.76 5.66 20.03
C VAL A 359 7.27 5.76 19.78
N PRO A 360 8.11 5.88 20.82
CA PRO A 360 9.56 5.92 20.65
C PRO A 360 10.12 4.60 20.13
N VAL A 361 11.05 4.68 19.18
CA VAL A 361 11.74 3.53 18.61
C VAL A 361 13.05 3.27 19.38
N ALA A 362 13.82 4.29 19.72
CA ALA A 362 15.22 4.09 20.13
C ALA A 362 15.43 3.58 21.58
N THR A 363 14.45 3.71 22.47
CA THR A 363 14.75 3.84 23.91
C THR A 363 14.19 2.77 24.85
N ARG A 364 13.41 1.79 24.37
CA ARG A 364 12.77 0.80 25.27
C ARG A 364 12.89 -0.63 24.76
N GLU A 365 13.28 -1.52 25.68
CA GLU A 365 13.05 -2.96 25.56
C GLU A 365 11.57 -3.30 25.79
N ASP A 366 10.85 -2.46 26.55
CA ASP A 366 9.45 -2.68 26.87
C ASP A 366 8.50 -2.32 25.72
N VAL A 367 7.52 -3.20 25.50
CA VAL A 367 6.38 -2.95 24.60
C VAL A 367 5.53 -1.81 25.17
N VAL A 368 5.28 -0.78 24.36
CA VAL A 368 4.43 0.35 24.75
C VAL A 368 2.96 -0.06 24.73
N ASP A 369 2.29 0.07 25.88
CA ASP A 369 0.83 -0.05 25.96
C ASP A 369 0.16 1.16 25.28
N LEU A 370 -0.52 0.90 24.16
CA LEU A 370 -1.17 1.91 23.35
C LEU A 370 -2.37 2.56 24.05
N ASN A 371 -2.90 1.98 25.13
CA ASN A 371 -3.93 2.62 25.96
C ASN A 371 -3.38 3.76 26.82
N ASN A 372 -2.06 3.82 27.00
CA ASN A 372 -1.43 4.83 27.83
C ASN A 372 -1.42 6.21 27.15
N THR A 373 -2.06 7.20 27.78
CA THR A 373 -2.17 8.57 27.26
C THR A 373 -0.87 9.38 27.34
N ASN A 374 0.17 8.87 28.02
CA ASN A 374 1.46 9.57 28.15
C ASN A 374 2.18 9.82 26.81
N PHE A 375 1.75 9.13 25.75
CA PHE A 375 2.31 9.26 24.41
C PHE A 375 1.48 10.14 23.47
N ALA A 376 0.47 10.85 23.98
CA ALA A 376 -0.41 11.68 23.15
C ALA A 376 0.36 12.82 22.46
N ALA A 377 0.26 12.86 21.13
CA ALA A 377 0.78 13.95 20.28
C ALA A 377 -0.33 14.93 19.84
N GLY A 378 -1.60 14.52 19.93
CA GLY A 378 -2.76 15.35 19.64
C GLY A 378 -3.93 14.54 19.09
N ARG A 379 -4.89 15.22 18.47
CA ARG A 379 -6.09 14.58 17.90
C ARG A 379 -6.42 15.15 16.53
N ILE A 380 -6.78 14.28 15.59
CA ILE A 380 -7.32 14.65 14.29
C ILE A 380 -8.81 14.32 14.30
N PRO A 381 -9.71 15.21 13.85
CA PRO A 381 -11.16 15.02 13.96
C PRO A 381 -11.73 13.95 13.01
N CYS A 382 -10.90 13.23 12.26
CA CYS A 382 -11.29 12.18 11.35
C CYS A 382 -10.15 11.17 11.13
N LEU A 383 -10.48 10.00 10.60
CA LEU A 383 -9.51 9.01 10.16
C LEU A 383 -8.79 9.48 8.90
N CYS A 384 -7.48 9.39 8.91
CA CYS A 384 -6.62 9.83 7.81
C CYS A 384 -5.93 8.63 7.19
N HIS A 385 -5.98 8.58 5.87
CA HIS A 385 -5.42 7.48 5.08
C HIS A 385 -3.95 7.74 4.72
N GLN A 386 -3.59 9.03 4.64
CA GLN A 386 -2.21 9.45 4.39
C GLN A 386 -1.78 10.43 5.48
N MET A 387 -0.65 10.10 6.12
CA MET A 387 -0.04 10.90 7.17
C MET A 387 1.43 11.15 6.83
N ARG A 388 1.87 12.40 6.89
CA ARG A 388 3.24 12.82 6.60
C ARG A 388 3.68 13.87 7.59
N VAL A 389 4.86 13.71 8.17
CA VAL A 389 5.49 14.79 8.91
C VAL A 389 6.34 15.62 7.96
N VAL A 390 6.19 16.93 8.07
CA VAL A 390 7.01 17.92 7.38
C VAL A 390 7.61 18.87 8.39
N ASP A 391 8.83 19.34 8.11
CA ASP A 391 9.39 20.45 8.86
C ASP A 391 9.07 21.75 8.13
N ILE A 392 8.37 22.65 8.83
CA ILE A 392 8.11 24.01 8.35
C ILE A 392 9.06 24.99 9.04
N LEU A 393 9.45 26.03 8.31
CA LEU A 393 10.30 27.09 8.83
C LEU A 393 9.43 28.29 9.24
N LEU A 394 9.31 28.50 10.54
CA LEU A 394 8.57 29.63 11.11
C LEU A 394 9.40 30.92 11.06
N ALA A 395 8.72 32.06 11.22
CA ALA A 395 9.38 33.35 11.43
C ALA A 395 10.44 33.25 12.54
N GLY A 396 11.65 33.75 12.27
CA GLY A 396 12.80 33.62 13.18
C GLY A 396 13.64 32.35 12.99
N ASN A 397 13.50 31.64 11.85
CA ASN A 397 14.26 30.41 11.53
C ASN A 397 14.03 29.24 12.49
N ILE A 398 12.90 29.24 13.21
CA ILE A 398 12.52 28.14 14.08
C ILE A 398 11.91 27.05 13.21
N ARG A 399 12.49 25.84 13.24
CA ARG A 399 11.91 24.67 12.58
C ARG A 399 10.84 24.07 13.49
N GLN A 400 9.67 23.82 12.93
CA GLN A 400 8.58 23.11 13.60
C GLN A 400 8.15 21.92 12.76
N SER A 401 8.13 20.73 13.35
CA SER A 401 7.54 19.57 12.71
C SER A 401 6.01 19.65 12.77
N VAL A 402 5.37 19.39 11.64
CA VAL A 402 3.91 19.39 11.50
C VAL A 402 3.50 18.08 10.85
N LEU A 403 2.55 17.39 11.46
CA LEU A 403 1.88 16.25 10.87
C LEU A 403 0.78 16.74 9.93
N LEU A 404 0.97 16.53 8.63
CA LEU A 404 -0.05 16.65 7.61
C LEU A 404 -0.83 15.34 7.52
N ALA A 405 -2.16 15.42 7.60
CA ALA A 405 -3.03 14.26 7.60
C ALA A 405 -4.19 14.45 6.62
N TYR A 406 -4.23 13.61 5.59
CA TYR A 406 -5.26 13.64 4.53
C TYR A 406 -6.27 12.53 4.75
N SER A 407 -7.54 12.91 4.75
CA SER A 407 -8.70 12.01 4.79
C SER A 407 -9.35 12.02 3.41
N SER A 408 -9.17 10.94 2.64
CA SER A 408 -9.78 10.75 1.32
C SER A 408 -11.30 10.59 1.42
N SER A 409 -11.78 9.90 2.46
CA SER A 409 -13.20 9.76 2.76
C SER A 409 -13.89 11.11 2.91
N GLN A 410 -13.29 12.03 3.67
CA GLN A 410 -13.84 13.37 3.90
C GLN A 410 -13.35 14.42 2.90
N ALA A 411 -12.41 14.10 2.01
CA ALA A 411 -11.73 15.04 1.12
C ALA A 411 -11.12 16.24 1.87
N LYS A 412 -10.47 16.00 3.01
CA LYS A 412 -9.93 17.07 3.89
C LYS A 412 -8.47 16.84 4.23
N LEU A 413 -7.71 17.93 4.27
CA LEU A 413 -6.32 17.97 4.69
C LEU A 413 -6.19 18.75 6.01
N TYR A 414 -5.60 18.12 7.02
CA TYR A 414 -5.35 18.70 8.33
C TYR A 414 -3.86 18.85 8.60
N ALA A 415 -3.52 19.79 9.48
CA ALA A 415 -2.18 19.97 10.05
C ALA A 415 -2.25 19.90 11.59
N LEU A 416 -1.42 19.06 12.18
CA LEU A 416 -1.21 18.97 13.62
C LEU A 416 0.24 19.35 13.95
N PRO A 417 0.48 20.48 14.63
CA PRO A 417 1.82 20.82 15.09
C PRO A 417 2.32 19.79 16.11
N LEU A 418 3.53 19.27 15.88
CA LEU A 418 4.16 18.30 16.75
C LEU A 418 5.11 19.05 17.70
N LEU A 419 4.67 19.22 18.94
CA LEU A 419 5.44 19.85 20.00
C LEU A 419 5.54 18.88 21.17
N ALA A 420 6.68 18.88 21.86
CA ALA A 420 6.83 18.10 23.08
C ALA A 420 5.74 18.50 24.09
N ASN A 421 5.00 17.52 24.61
CA ASN A 421 3.93 17.67 25.61
C ASN A 421 2.70 18.50 25.17
N TYR A 422 2.45 18.62 23.86
CA TYR A 422 1.28 19.33 23.36
C TYR A 422 0.14 18.36 22.99
N SER A 423 -1.04 18.58 23.57
CA SER A 423 -2.28 17.87 23.26
C SER A 423 -3.22 18.77 22.44
N GLY A 424 -2.80 19.10 21.23
CA GLY A 424 -3.60 19.93 20.32
C GLY A 424 -4.62 19.14 19.50
N THR A 425 -5.62 19.86 18.98
CA THR A 425 -6.45 19.36 17.88
C THR A 425 -5.88 19.86 16.55
N ALA A 426 -5.88 19.00 15.53
CA ALA A 426 -5.42 19.33 14.19
C ALA A 426 -6.30 20.43 13.57
N LYS A 427 -5.67 21.36 12.86
CA LYS A 427 -6.34 22.44 12.13
C LYS A 427 -6.62 22.01 10.70
N LEU A 428 -7.81 22.32 10.19
CA LEU A 428 -8.15 22.09 8.78
C LEU A 428 -7.38 23.09 7.91
N ILE A 429 -6.58 22.59 6.96
CA ILE A 429 -5.83 23.39 5.99
C ILE A 429 -6.68 23.63 4.76
N MET A 430 -7.31 22.57 4.24
CA MET A 430 -8.02 22.60 2.98
C MET A 430 -9.13 21.55 2.97
N ASP A 431 -10.26 21.92 2.36
CA ASP A 431 -11.38 21.06 2.03
C ASP A 431 -11.42 20.75 0.53
N PHE A 432 -12.23 19.75 0.16
CA PHE A 432 -12.36 19.29 -1.21
C PHE A 432 -11.04 18.85 -1.87
N CYS A 433 -10.10 18.33 -1.07
CA CYS A 433 -8.86 17.75 -1.55
C CYS A 433 -9.12 16.39 -2.24
N THR A 434 -8.47 16.16 -3.37
CA THR A 434 -8.55 14.89 -4.12
C THR A 434 -7.27 14.07 -3.99
N SER A 435 -6.11 14.71 -3.90
CA SER A 435 -4.83 14.06 -3.67
C SER A 435 -3.85 15.03 -3.02
N VAL A 436 -2.89 14.47 -2.29
CA VAL A 436 -1.84 15.22 -1.60
C VAL A 436 -0.51 14.55 -1.88
N ASN A 437 0.52 15.35 -2.15
CA ASN A 437 1.90 14.87 -2.23
C ASN A 437 2.84 15.84 -1.52
N VAL A 438 3.79 15.30 -0.77
CA VAL A 438 4.74 16.06 0.03
C VAL A 438 6.12 15.92 -0.61
N HIS A 439 6.66 17.04 -1.08
CA HIS A 439 8.05 17.21 -1.46
C HIS A 439 8.82 17.88 -0.31
N LYS A 440 10.15 17.75 -0.28
CA LYS A 440 11.02 18.38 0.75
C LYS A 440 10.81 19.88 0.93
N GLU A 441 10.36 20.57 -0.12
CA GLU A 441 10.22 22.03 -0.16
C GLU A 441 8.77 22.49 -0.35
N PHE A 442 7.90 21.61 -0.84
CA PHE A 442 6.56 21.96 -1.28
C PHE A 442 5.54 20.89 -0.89
N LEU A 443 4.35 21.33 -0.55
CA LEU A 443 3.16 20.51 -0.45
C LEU A 443 2.30 20.76 -1.69
N LEU A 444 2.04 19.70 -2.46
CA LEU A 444 1.19 19.73 -3.63
C LEU A 444 -0.18 19.15 -3.27
N VAL A 445 -1.25 19.88 -3.58
CA VAL A 445 -2.63 19.46 -3.30
C VAL A 445 -3.47 19.67 -4.53
N SER A 446 -4.12 18.61 -5.01
CA SER A 446 -5.17 18.73 -6.01
C SER A 446 -6.54 18.82 -5.35
N SER A 447 -7.51 19.49 -6.00
CA SER A 447 -8.88 19.63 -5.47
C SER A 447 -9.95 19.20 -6.47
N PHE A 448 -11.18 19.04 -5.97
CA PHE A 448 -12.36 18.82 -6.81
C PHE A 448 -12.72 20.04 -7.68
N ASN A 449 -12.16 21.20 -7.38
CA ASN A 449 -12.32 22.41 -8.19
C ASN A 449 -11.36 22.46 -9.39
N HIS A 450 -10.72 21.34 -9.73
CA HIS A 450 -9.74 21.23 -10.82
C HIS A 450 -8.50 22.13 -10.64
N GLU A 451 -8.16 22.46 -9.39
CA GLU A 451 -6.97 23.24 -9.06
C GLU A 451 -5.83 22.34 -8.57
N LEU A 452 -4.59 22.68 -8.96
CA LEU A 452 -3.37 22.20 -8.33
C LEU A 452 -2.76 23.35 -7.52
N ARG A 453 -2.77 23.23 -6.19
CA ARG A 453 -2.18 24.20 -5.27
C ARG A 453 -0.80 23.72 -4.82
N CYS A 454 0.14 24.66 -4.74
CA CYS A 454 1.49 24.43 -4.27
C CYS A 454 1.77 25.32 -3.06
N PHE A 455 2.02 24.72 -1.91
CA PHE A 455 2.38 25.43 -0.68
C PHE A 455 3.86 25.23 -0.40
N ARG A 456 4.62 26.33 -0.31
CA ARG A 456 6.03 26.25 0.06
C ARG A 456 6.17 26.01 1.57
N LEU A 457 6.90 24.97 1.96
CA LEU A 457 7.10 24.58 3.37
C LEU A 457 8.14 25.46 4.09
N LEU A 458 9.10 26.01 3.35
CA LEU A 458 10.20 26.84 3.87
C LEU A 458 9.84 28.32 4.03
N GLN A 459 8.63 28.72 3.65
CA GLN A 459 8.11 30.05 3.90
C GLN A 459 6.91 29.89 4.82
N ASN A 460 6.70 30.86 5.70
CA ASN A 460 5.67 30.86 6.75
C ASN A 460 4.22 30.85 6.18
N ASN A 461 4.00 30.43 4.93
CA ASN A 461 2.77 30.55 4.15
C ASN A 461 1.74 29.46 4.48
N LEU A 462 2.12 28.39 5.17
CA LEU A 462 1.18 27.54 5.91
C LEU A 462 0.78 28.27 7.19
N ILE A 463 0.18 29.46 7.07
CA ILE A 463 -0.24 30.22 8.25
C ILE A 463 -1.45 29.51 8.83
N LEU A 464 -1.22 28.72 9.87
CA LEU A 464 -2.24 28.01 10.63
C LEU A 464 -3.19 28.95 11.40
N ASP A 465 -2.98 30.27 11.34
CA ASP A 465 -3.70 31.28 12.12
C ASP A 465 -4.17 32.52 11.34
N SER A 466 -4.04 32.58 10.01
CA SER A 466 -4.57 33.69 9.22
C SER A 466 -5.43 33.21 8.07
N LYS A 467 -6.55 33.90 7.82
CA LYS A 467 -7.40 33.71 6.64
C LYS A 467 -6.51 33.60 5.39
N PRO A 468 -6.78 32.64 4.49
CA PRO A 468 -6.00 32.48 3.27
C PRO A 468 -6.22 33.72 2.39
N GLU A 469 -5.27 34.65 2.41
CA GLU A 469 -5.13 35.59 1.30
C GLU A 469 -4.63 34.77 0.11
N ALA A 470 -5.50 34.62 -0.89
CA ALA A 470 -5.12 34.03 -2.15
C ALA A 470 -3.88 34.76 -2.67
N LEU A 471 -2.80 34.02 -2.91
CA LEU A 471 -1.68 34.50 -3.71
C LEU A 471 -2.22 34.77 -5.12
N THR A 472 -2.71 35.99 -5.35
CA THR A 472 -2.94 36.52 -6.69
C THR A 472 -1.59 36.83 -7.31
N ASP A 473 -1.39 36.35 -8.53
CA ASP A 473 -0.18 36.41 -9.36
C ASP A 473 0.73 37.64 -9.11
N ARG A 474 2.01 37.35 -8.85
CA ARG A 474 3.13 38.26 -9.08
C ARG A 474 4.19 37.57 -9.91
#